data_AF-D9R8Z0-F1
#
_entry.id   AF-D9R8Z0-F1
#
_cell.length_a   1.000
_cell.length_b   1.000
_cell.length_c   1.000
_cell.angle_alpha   90.00
_cell.angle_beta   90.00
_cell.angle_gamma   90.00
#
_symmetry.space_group_name_H-M   'P 1'
#
loop_
_entity.id
_entity.type
_entity.pdbx_description
1 polymer ?
#
loop_
_entity_poly.entity_id
_entity_poly.type
_entity_poly.pdbx_seq_one_letter_code
_entity_poly.pdbx_strand_id
1 'polypeptide(L)'
;MPKLKLSDFEQKKLIARVTIKKRMELKQIRNPEVARRLSTPERTLKYRWQYPETLRLGDLWGLVSTLGLSDQEILQIVRGKEYV
;
A
#
# COMPACT_ATOMS: atom_id res chain seq x y z
N MET A 1 -3.39 16.97 22.91
CA MET A 1 -3.82 17.31 21.54
C MET A 1 -5.11 16.55 21.25
N PRO A 2 -6.21 17.22 20.86
CA PRO A 2 -7.42 16.51 20.45
C PRO A 2 -7.07 15.62 19.26
N LYS A 3 -7.43 14.33 19.32
CA LYS A 3 -7.22 13.38 18.22
C LYS A 3 -8.12 13.82 17.07
N LEU A 4 -7.56 14.50 16.07
CA LEU A 4 -8.25 14.84 14.82
C LEU A 4 -8.79 13.55 14.22
N LYS A 5 -10.12 13.40 14.13
CA LYS A 5 -10.72 12.33 13.35
C LYS A 5 -10.36 12.58 11.90
N LEU A 6 -9.63 11.63 11.31
CA LEU A 6 -9.35 11.63 9.87
C LEU A 6 -10.68 11.55 9.11
N SER A 7 -10.72 12.15 7.93
CA SER A 7 -11.83 11.90 7.00
C SER A 7 -11.79 10.44 6.55
N ASP A 8 -12.93 9.92 6.08
CA ASP A 8 -13.01 8.54 5.55
C ASP A 8 -11.95 8.29 4.47
N PHE A 9 -11.67 9.28 3.63
CA PHE A 9 -10.67 9.18 2.57
C PHE A 9 -9.25 9.07 3.12
N GLU A 10 -8.90 9.89 4.11
CA GLU A 10 -7.58 9.85 4.76
C GLU A 10 -7.38 8.56 5.55
N GLN A 11 -8.46 8.01 6.13
CA GLN A 11 -8.41 6.71 6.79
C GLN A 11 -8.13 5.57 5.80
N LYS A 12 -8.78 5.58 4.62
CA LYS A 12 -8.49 4.59 3.56
C LYS A 12 -7.03 4.65 3.10
N LYS A 13 -6.48 5.86 2.90
CA LYS A 13 -5.06 6.05 2.56
C LYS A 13 -4.13 5.47 3.62
N LEU A 14 -4.44 5.75 4.90
CA LEU A 14 -3.64 5.25 6.01
C LEU A 14 -3.62 3.72 6.03
N ILE A 15 -4.80 3.08 5.90
CA ILE A 15 -4.92 1.62 5.94
C ILE A 15 -4.15 0.96 4.78
N ALA A 16 -4.28 1.50 3.56
CA ALA A 16 -3.52 1.00 2.42
C ALA A 16 -2.01 1.06 2.67
N ARG A 17 -1.51 2.21 3.16
CA ARG A 17 -0.08 2.40 3.47
C ARG A 17 0.42 1.47 4.56
N VAL A 18 -0.32 1.35 5.66
CA VAL A 18 0.05 0.49 6.80
C VAL A 18 0.08 -0.97 6.38
N THR A 19 -0.93 -1.43 5.63
CA THR A 19 -1.02 -2.82 5.16
C THR A 19 0.15 -3.18 4.24
N ILE A 20 0.42 -2.33 3.23
CA ILE A 20 1.54 -2.51 2.31
C ILE A 20 2.88 -2.53 3.07
N LYS A 21 3.09 -1.56 3.97
CA LYS A 21 4.34 -1.43 4.72
C LYS A 21 4.57 -2.62 5.65
N LYS A 22 3.54 -3.06 6.38
CA LYS A 22 3.59 -4.24 7.26
C LYS A 22 4.00 -5.49 6.48
N ARG A 23 3.47 -5.66 5.26
CA ARG A 23 3.83 -6.80 4.40
C ARG A 23 5.25 -6.73 3.85
N MET A 24 5.72 -5.55 3.50
CA MET A 24 7.12 -5.34 3.13
C MET A 24 8.06 -5.71 4.28
N GLU A 25 7.74 -5.28 5.50
CA GLU A 25 8.53 -5.60 6.71
C GLU A 25 8.54 -7.11 6.99
N LEU A 26 7.37 -7.76 6.99
CA LEU A 26 7.25 -9.21 7.23
C LEU A 26 8.02 -10.05 6.21
N LYS A 27 8.04 -9.63 4.95
CA LYS A 27 8.75 -10.34 3.88
C LYS A 27 10.19 -9.86 3.68
N GLN A 28 10.66 -8.93 4.50
CA GLN A 28 11.97 -8.27 4.37
C GLN A 28 12.20 -7.66 2.98
N ILE A 29 11.13 -7.26 2.30
CA ILE A 29 11.17 -6.63 0.98
C ILE A 29 11.41 -5.13 1.16
N ARG A 30 12.47 -4.62 0.54
CA ARG A 30 12.80 -3.19 0.55
C ARG A 30 12.25 -2.47 -0.68
N ASN A 31 12.11 -1.15 -0.59
CA ASN A 31 11.64 -0.30 -1.70
C ASN A 31 12.38 -0.52 -3.03
N PRO A 32 13.72 -0.68 -3.09
CA PRO A 32 14.42 -0.97 -4.34
C PRO A 32 13.92 -2.23 -5.04
N GLU A 33 13.63 -3.29 -4.27
CA GLU A 33 13.15 -4.55 -4.81
C GLU A 33 11.72 -4.43 -5.35
N VAL A 34 10.84 -3.69 -4.65
CA VAL A 34 9.49 -3.40 -5.15
C VAL A 34 9.56 -2.55 -6.42
N ALA A 35 10.41 -1.52 -6.43
CA ALA A 35 10.60 -0.64 -7.57
C ALA A 35 11.05 -1.42 -8.82
N ARG A 36 12.00 -2.34 -8.65
CA ARG A 36 12.48 -3.24 -9.69
C ARG A 36 11.36 -4.14 -10.24
N ARG A 37 10.57 -4.77 -9.36
CA ARG A 37 9.47 -5.66 -9.77
C ARG A 37 8.30 -4.94 -10.42
N LEU A 38 8.05 -3.69 -10.04
CA LEU A 38 7.05 -2.82 -10.65
C LEU A 38 7.58 -2.05 -11.87
N SER A 39 8.83 -2.30 -12.29
CA SER A 39 9.50 -1.57 -13.37
C SER A 39 9.34 -0.05 -13.26
N THR A 40 9.41 0.47 -12.02
CA THR A 40 9.10 1.86 -11.69
C THR A 40 10.28 2.47 -10.93
N PRO A 41 10.68 3.72 -11.17
CA PRO A 41 11.73 4.38 -10.40
C PRO A 41 11.41 4.44 -8.90
N GLU A 42 12.41 4.27 -8.03
CA GLU A 42 12.23 4.34 -6.58
C GLU A 42 11.61 5.65 -6.10
N ARG A 43 11.96 6.77 -6.75
CA ARG A 43 11.36 8.07 -6.46
C ARG A 43 9.85 8.08 -6.71
N THR A 44 9.42 7.47 -7.81
CA THR A 44 7.99 7.34 -8.15
C THR A 44 7.29 6.40 -7.18
N LEU A 45 7.93 5.30 -6.78
CA LEU A 45 7.39 4.40 -5.76
C LEU A 45 7.21 5.13 -4.41
N LYS A 46 8.21 5.90 -3.98
CA LYS A 46 8.15 6.69 -2.75
C LYS A 46 7.02 7.74 -2.79
N TYR A 47 6.83 8.37 -3.95
CA TYR A 47 5.71 9.29 -4.16
C TYR A 47 4.36 8.56 -4.04
N ARG A 48 4.20 7.41 -4.69
CA ARG A 48 2.97 6.58 -4.60
C ARG A 48 2.68 6.10 -3.18
N TRP A 49 3.71 5.88 -2.36
CA TRP A 49 3.55 5.57 -0.93
C TRP A 49 3.04 6.75 -0.10
N GLN A 50 3.33 7.97 -0.52
CA GLN A 50 2.78 9.18 0.09
C GLN A 50 1.37 9.48 -0.42
N TYR A 51 1.12 9.18 -1.70
CA TYR A 51 -0.14 9.43 -2.41
C TYR A 51 -0.69 8.14 -3.04
N PRO A 52 -1.30 7.24 -2.25
CA PRO A 52 -1.81 5.95 -2.72
C PRO A 52 -2.84 6.05 -3.85
N GLU A 53 -3.54 7.18 -3.96
CA GLU A 53 -4.48 7.49 -5.04
C GLU A 53 -3.83 7.51 -6.43
N THR A 54 -2.51 7.61 -6.50
CA THR A 54 -1.74 7.62 -7.76
C THR A 54 -1.29 6.22 -8.20
N LEU A 55 -1.56 5.20 -7.39
CA LEU A 55 -1.34 3.80 -7.77
C LEU A 55 -2.31 3.41 -8.89
N ARG A 56 -1.78 2.91 -9.99
CA ARG A 56 -2.56 2.36 -11.09
C ARG A 56 -2.93 0.92 -10.79
N LEU A 57 -3.94 0.42 -11.48
CA LEU A 57 -4.38 -0.96 -11.35
C LEU A 57 -3.24 -1.98 -11.60
N GLY A 58 -2.38 -1.72 -12.60
CA GLY A 58 -1.19 -2.54 -12.85
C GLY A 58 -0.18 -2.53 -11.69
N ASP A 59 -0.02 -1.40 -11.00
CA ASP A 59 0.84 -1.32 -9.82
C ASP A 59 0.27 -2.18 -8.68
N LEU A 60 -1.05 -2.17 -8.50
CA LEU A 60 -1.73 -2.98 -7.50
C LEU A 60 -1.56 -4.48 -7.78
N TRP A 61 -1.73 -4.93 -9.02
CA TRP A 61 -1.47 -6.33 -9.39
C TRP A 61 -0.02 -6.74 -9.16
N GLY A 62 0.92 -5.85 -9.52
CA GLY A 62 2.34 -6.04 -9.24
C GLY A 62 2.64 -6.12 -7.74
N LEU A 63 1.94 -5.35 -6.90
CA LEU A 63 2.08 -5.40 -5.45
C LEU A 63 1.49 -6.66 -4.84
N VAL A 64 0.31 -7.09 -5.31
CA VAL A 64 -0.31 -8.36 -4.89
C VAL A 64 0.64 -9.52 -5.15
N SER A 65 1.18 -9.62 -6.35
CA SER A 65 2.13 -10.68 -6.71
C SER A 65 3.48 -10.55 -5.97
N THR A 66 4.03 -9.35 -5.87
CA THR A 66 5.34 -9.10 -5.23
C THR A 66 5.31 -9.32 -3.72
N LEU A 67 4.29 -8.78 -3.06
CA LEU A 67 4.13 -8.85 -1.61
C LEU A 67 3.33 -10.08 -1.19
N GLY A 68 2.82 -10.89 -2.13
CA GLY A 68 1.95 -12.03 -1.89
C GLY A 68 0.86 -11.71 -0.88
N LEU A 69 0.07 -10.69 -1.18
CA LEU A 69 -1.06 -10.25 -0.36
C LEU A 69 -2.14 -11.32 -0.38
N SER A 70 -2.74 -11.62 0.77
CA SER A 70 -3.91 -12.50 0.81
C SER A 70 -5.17 -11.77 0.32
N ASP A 71 -6.20 -12.52 -0.06
CA ASP A 71 -7.49 -11.95 -0.48
C ASP A 71 -8.08 -11.01 0.58
N GLN A 72 -7.90 -11.35 1.86
CA GLN A 72 -8.33 -10.51 2.97
C GLN A 72 -7.59 -9.16 2.98
N GLU A 73 -6.28 -9.16 2.75
CA GLU A 73 -5.48 -7.93 2.73
C GLU A 73 -5.78 -7.08 1.50
N ILE A 74 -6.05 -7.72 0.37
CA ILE A 74 -6.52 -7.03 -0.84
C ILE A 74 -7.85 -6.34 -0.53
N LEU A 75 -8.80 -7.05 0.10
CA LEU A 75 -10.08 -6.48 0.50
C LEU A 75 -9.92 -5.34 1.51
N GLN A 76 -9.02 -5.47 2.47
CA GLN A 76 -8.71 -4.41 3.45
C GLN A 76 -8.19 -3.15 2.75
N ILE A 77 -7.29 -3.28 1.78
CA ILE A 77 -6.75 -2.17 1.00
C ILE A 77 -7.84 -1.51 0.15
N VAL A 78 -8.62 -2.31 -0.60
CA VAL A 78 -9.65 -1.81 -1.53
C VAL A 78 -10.80 -1.14 -0.78
N ARG A 79 -11.25 -1.73 0.33
CA ARG A 79 -12.33 -1.17 1.16
C ARG A 79 -11.83 -0.09 2.12
N GLY A 80 -10.51 -0.07 2.39
CA GLY A 80 -9.85 0.75 3.40
C GLY A 80 -10.43 0.53 4.79
N LYS A 81 -10.49 -0.74 5.24
CA LYS A 81 -10.94 -1.16 6.57
C LYS A 81 -10.07 -2.33 7.05
N GLU A 82 -9.61 -2.33 8.30
CA GLU A 82 -8.74 -3.40 8.85
C GLU A 82 -9.48 -4.72 9.13
N TYR A 83 -10.79 -4.67 9.41
CA TYR A 83 -11.59 -5.86 9.73
C TYR A 83 -12.49 -6.21 8.54
N VAL A 84 -12.09 -7.25 7.80
CA VAL A 84 -12.93 -7.96 6.83
C VAL A 84 -12.83 -9.44 7.14
#